data_AF-A0A7K3S105-F1
#
_entry.id   AF-A0A7K3S105-F1
#
_cell.length_a   1.000
_cell.length_b   1.000
_cell.length_c   1.000
_cell.angle_alpha   90.00
_cell.angle_beta   90.00
_cell.angle_gamma   90.00
#
_symmetry.space_group_name_H-M   'P 1'
#
loop_
_entity.id
_entity.type
_entity.pdbx_description
1 polymer ?
#
loop_
_entity_poly.entity_id
_entity_poly.type
_entity_poly.pdbx_seq_one_letter_code
_entity_poly.pdbx_strand_id
1 'polypeptide(L)'
;MGRVRGVLTRPMVVGALAVAVVLVGVGLSWFQPWKLWQDETVREALPEATAAESADTSAGRAATPGQGSGPDRAAPVTVASGDLISHEHATSGTVKLLRLADGSHIVRLEDLDTSNGPDLRVWLTDAPVKEGRAGWFVFDDGRHESLGRLKGNKGSHNYRLPAGLDPADFTSISIWCDRFDVSFGAAELVRV
;
A
#
# COMPACT_ATOMS: atom_id res chain seq x y z
N MET A 1 -24.62 -35.01 53.21
CA MET A 1 -23.75 -33.89 52.83
C MET A 1 -23.47 -33.96 51.33
N GLY A 2 -24.02 -33.06 50.51
CA GLY A 2 -23.70 -33.09 49.07
C GLY A 2 -24.75 -32.43 48.17
N ARG A 3 -24.91 -31.10 48.24
CA ARG A 3 -25.67 -30.37 47.20
C ARG A 3 -25.37 -28.87 47.09
N VAL A 4 -24.11 -28.44 47.28
CA VAL A 4 -23.75 -27.01 47.15
C VAL A 4 -22.74 -26.75 46.00
N ARG A 5 -22.12 -27.79 45.43
CA ARG A 5 -21.09 -27.65 44.37
C ARG A 5 -21.61 -27.32 42.95
N GLY A 6 -22.92 -27.40 42.71
CA GLY A 6 -23.49 -27.24 41.36
C GLY A 6 -23.85 -25.81 40.95
N VAL A 7 -24.01 -24.89 41.91
CA VAL A 7 -24.53 -23.53 41.64
C VAL A 7 -23.41 -22.50 41.52
N LEU A 8 -22.27 -22.69 42.21
CA LEU A 8 -21.08 -21.82 42.07
C LEU A 8 -20.23 -22.16 40.83
N THR A 9 -20.28 -23.40 40.35
CA THR A 9 -19.50 -23.84 39.19
C THR A 9 -20.07 -23.29 37.88
N ARG A 10 -21.39 -23.14 37.74
CA ARG A 10 -22.02 -22.54 36.55
C ARG A 10 -21.61 -21.07 36.30
N PRO A 11 -21.70 -20.13 37.26
CA PRO A 11 -21.26 -18.76 37.04
C PRO A 11 -19.74 -18.65 36.84
N MET A 12 -18.95 -19.51 37.50
CA MET A 12 -17.49 -19.58 37.24
C MET A 12 -17.17 -20.10 35.84
N VAL A 13 -17.89 -21.13 35.36
CA VAL A 13 -17.74 -21.64 33.99
C VAL A 13 -18.17 -20.61 32.97
N VAL A 14 -19.29 -19.92 33.20
CA VAL A 14 -19.74 -18.81 32.33
C VAL A 14 -18.71 -17.68 32.32
N GLY A 15 -18.18 -17.30 33.48
CA GLY A 15 -17.11 -16.30 33.59
C GLY A 15 -15.84 -16.71 32.85
N ALA A 16 -15.39 -17.96 33.02
CA ALA A 16 -14.23 -18.49 32.32
C ALA A 16 -14.44 -18.54 30.80
N LEU A 17 -15.62 -18.94 30.33
CA LEU A 17 -15.98 -18.93 28.92
C LEU A 17 -16.02 -17.51 28.35
N ALA A 18 -16.59 -16.54 29.09
CA ALA A 18 -16.60 -15.14 28.68
C ALA A 18 -15.17 -14.59 28.54
N VAL A 19 -14.30 -14.87 29.51
CA VAL A 19 -12.87 -14.50 29.43
C VAL A 19 -12.19 -15.18 28.24
N ALA A 20 -12.43 -16.48 28.03
CA ALA A 20 -11.85 -17.19 26.89
C ALA A 20 -12.30 -16.59 25.54
N VAL A 21 -13.58 -16.25 25.39
CA VAL A 21 -14.10 -15.60 24.18
C VAL A 21 -13.46 -14.22 23.96
N VAL A 22 -13.29 -13.43 25.03
CA VAL A 22 -12.60 -12.14 24.95
C VAL A 22 -11.14 -12.33 24.52
N LEU A 23 -10.42 -13.26 25.13
CA LEU A 23 -9.02 -13.55 24.79
C LEU A 23 -8.88 -14.03 23.33
N VAL A 24 -9.78 -14.90 22.87
CA VAL A 24 -9.82 -15.35 21.48
C VAL A 24 -10.13 -14.17 20.54
N GLY A 25 -11.10 -13.33 20.87
CA GLY A 25 -11.42 -12.13 20.08
C GLY A 25 -10.26 -11.16 19.96
N VAL A 26 -9.57 -10.89 21.07
CA VAL A 26 -8.35 -10.07 21.10
C VAL A 26 -7.24 -10.71 20.26
N GLY A 27 -7.01 -12.02 20.42
CA GLY A 27 -6.02 -12.76 19.64
C GLY A 27 -6.30 -12.71 18.13
N LEU A 28 -7.54 -12.96 17.72
CA LEU A 28 -7.95 -12.89 16.32
C LEU A 28 -7.76 -11.48 15.74
N SER A 29 -8.14 -10.44 16.48
CA SER A 29 -7.96 -9.04 16.08
C SER A 29 -6.48 -8.65 15.90
N TRP A 30 -5.60 -9.17 16.75
CA TRP A 30 -4.17 -8.90 16.70
C TRP A 30 -3.44 -9.66 15.58
N PHE A 31 -3.73 -10.97 15.44
CA PHE A 31 -3.05 -11.81 14.46
C PHE A 31 -3.59 -11.65 13.04
N GLN A 32 -4.88 -11.30 12.90
CA GLN A 32 -5.55 -11.10 11.61
C GLN A 32 -5.37 -12.29 10.64
N PRO A 33 -5.63 -13.56 11.04
CA PRO A 33 -5.38 -14.73 10.20
C PRO A 33 -6.17 -14.74 8.89
N TRP A 34 -7.28 -14.01 8.81
CA TRP A 34 -8.06 -13.83 7.58
C TRP A 34 -7.36 -13.02 6.48
N LYS A 35 -6.24 -12.34 6.77
CA LYS A 35 -5.48 -11.65 5.72
C LYS A 35 -4.74 -12.60 4.77
N LEU A 36 -4.49 -13.84 5.17
CA LEU A 36 -3.82 -14.86 4.32
C LEU A 36 -4.57 -15.25 3.04
N TRP A 37 -5.81 -14.79 2.88
CA TRP A 37 -6.81 -15.22 1.91
C TRP A 37 -7.73 -14.05 1.50
N GLN A 38 -7.49 -12.84 2.03
CA GLN A 38 -8.18 -11.62 1.61
C GLN A 38 -7.28 -10.81 0.69
N ASP A 39 -7.71 -10.68 -0.56
CA ASP A 39 -7.11 -9.81 -1.54
C ASP A 39 -7.88 -8.49 -1.65
N GLU A 40 -7.14 -7.40 -1.73
CA GLU A 40 -7.66 -6.07 -2.05
C GLU A 40 -7.01 -5.60 -3.36
N THR A 41 -7.83 -5.49 -4.40
CA THR A 41 -7.37 -5.05 -5.73
C THR A 41 -7.72 -3.59 -5.95
N VAL A 42 -6.72 -2.78 -6.22
CA VAL A 42 -6.88 -1.35 -6.55
C VAL A 42 -6.54 -1.13 -8.01
N ARG A 43 -7.33 -0.29 -8.71
CA ARG A 43 -7.07 0.11 -10.10
C ARG A 43 -7.24 1.62 -10.23
N GLU A 44 -6.20 2.35 -9.87
CA GLU A 44 -6.15 3.79 -10.09
C GLU A 44 -5.59 4.10 -11.49
N ALA A 45 -6.24 5.04 -12.17
CA ALA A 45 -5.71 5.64 -13.37
C ALA A 45 -4.45 6.47 -13.08
N LEU A 46 -3.69 6.80 -14.12
CA LEU A 46 -2.63 7.81 -14.03
C LEU A 46 -3.25 9.16 -13.63
N PRO A 47 -2.65 9.94 -12.72
CA PRO A 47 -3.27 11.15 -12.14
C PRO A 47 -3.66 12.31 -13.06
N GLU A 48 -3.65 12.13 -14.38
CA GLU A 48 -4.08 13.15 -15.36
C GLU A 48 -5.34 12.74 -16.14
N ALA A 49 -5.92 11.58 -15.82
CA ALA A 49 -7.21 11.13 -16.36
C ALA A 49 -8.43 11.57 -15.52
N THR A 50 -8.23 12.22 -14.36
CA THR A 50 -9.32 12.62 -13.46
C THR A 50 -9.19 14.08 -13.04
N ALA A 51 -9.41 14.98 -13.99
CA ALA A 51 -9.75 16.38 -13.71
C ALA A 51 -11.00 16.73 -14.53
N ALA A 52 -12.15 16.14 -14.15
CA ALA A 52 -13.51 16.64 -14.37
C ALA A 52 -14.53 15.57 -13.97
N GLU A 53 -14.94 15.51 -12.71
CA GLU A 53 -16.35 15.27 -12.31
C GLU A 53 -16.44 15.24 -10.78
N SER A 54 -16.59 16.41 -10.18
CA SER A 54 -17.39 16.66 -8.97
C SER A 54 -17.41 18.16 -8.68
N ALA A 55 -17.87 18.92 -9.67
CA ALA A 55 -18.35 20.29 -9.50
C ALA A 55 -19.19 20.61 -10.74
N ASP A 56 -20.46 20.23 -10.75
CA ASP A 56 -21.54 21.21 -10.65
C ASP A 56 -22.91 20.51 -10.73
N THR A 57 -23.73 20.71 -9.71
CA THR A 57 -25.17 20.43 -9.77
C THR A 57 -25.84 21.75 -10.08
N SER A 58 -26.22 22.00 -11.34
CA SER A 58 -27.43 22.77 -11.71
C SER A 58 -27.56 23.04 -13.22
N ALA A 59 -28.73 22.66 -13.75
CA ALA A 59 -29.54 23.39 -14.73
C ALA A 59 -28.95 23.81 -16.09
N GLY A 60 -29.20 22.94 -17.07
CA GLY A 60 -29.58 23.19 -18.48
C GLY A 60 -29.35 24.56 -19.13
N ARG A 61 -28.64 24.55 -20.27
CA ARG A 61 -29.16 24.98 -21.59
C ARG A 61 -28.19 24.53 -22.69
N ALA A 62 -28.74 24.17 -23.84
CA ALA A 62 -28.01 23.75 -25.03
C ALA A 62 -26.98 24.79 -25.48
N ALA A 63 -25.76 24.34 -25.75
CA ALA A 63 -24.80 25.03 -26.60
C ALA A 63 -23.89 23.98 -27.29
N THR A 64 -23.72 24.16 -28.59
CA THR A 64 -22.91 23.40 -29.56
C THR A 64 -21.54 22.99 -29.01
N PRO A 65 -21.02 21.77 -29.26
CA PRO A 65 -19.63 21.46 -28.96
C PRO A 65 -18.74 22.16 -29.99
N GLY A 66 -18.32 23.38 -29.69
CA GLY A 66 -17.10 23.94 -30.24
C GLY A 66 -15.92 23.13 -29.70
N GLN A 67 -15.09 22.62 -30.61
CA GLN A 67 -13.76 22.12 -30.30
C GLN A 67 -12.94 23.25 -29.65
N GLY A 68 -12.99 23.32 -28.34
CA GLY A 68 -12.02 24.06 -27.54
C GLY A 68 -10.84 23.14 -27.29
N SER A 69 -9.74 23.37 -28.01
CA SER A 69 -8.42 22.86 -27.62
C SER A 69 -8.10 23.44 -26.24
N GLY A 70 -8.33 22.65 -25.19
CA GLY A 70 -7.81 22.95 -23.85
C GLY A 70 -6.29 23.00 -23.88
N PRO A 71 -5.65 23.71 -22.94
CA PRO A 71 -4.19 23.78 -22.88
C PRO A 71 -3.64 22.36 -22.83
N ASP A 72 -2.62 22.13 -23.65
CA ASP A 72 -1.91 20.87 -23.84
C ASP A 72 -1.67 20.18 -22.48
N ARG A 73 -2.49 19.17 -22.17
CA ARG A 73 -2.43 18.43 -20.92
C ARG A 73 -1.24 17.47 -21.06
N ALA A 74 -0.06 17.96 -20.68
CA ALA A 74 1.18 17.21 -20.78
C ALA A 74 1.10 15.96 -19.90
N ALA A 75 1.17 14.77 -20.52
CA ALA A 75 1.14 13.47 -19.85
C ALA A 75 2.25 13.34 -18.78
N PRO A 76 2.07 12.50 -17.73
CA PRO A 76 3.13 12.26 -16.75
C PRO A 76 4.36 11.69 -17.43
N VAL A 77 5.54 12.18 -17.05
CA VAL A 77 6.82 11.71 -17.59
C VAL A 77 7.46 10.74 -16.60
N THR A 78 7.79 9.53 -17.08
CA THR A 78 8.60 8.59 -16.29
C THR A 78 10.02 9.11 -16.16
N VAL A 79 10.50 9.23 -14.92
CA VAL A 79 11.88 9.66 -14.61
C VAL A 79 12.74 8.52 -14.07
N ALA A 80 12.12 7.50 -13.48
CA ALA A 80 12.77 6.25 -13.13
C ALA A 80 11.77 5.09 -13.10
N SER A 81 12.24 3.86 -13.28
CA SER A 81 11.40 2.67 -13.19
C SER A 81 12.20 1.44 -12.78
N GLY A 82 11.51 0.42 -12.28
CA GLY A 82 12.10 -0.87 -11.93
C GLY A 82 11.05 -1.96 -11.80
N ASP A 83 11.46 -3.20 -12.01
CA ASP A 83 10.61 -4.36 -11.78
C ASP A 83 10.74 -4.85 -10.34
N LEU A 84 9.63 -5.29 -9.75
CA LEU A 84 9.62 -5.86 -8.41
C LEU A 84 10.22 -7.26 -8.42
N ILE A 85 11.18 -7.48 -7.54
CA ILE A 85 11.63 -8.82 -7.16
C ILE A 85 10.93 -9.28 -5.89
N SER A 86 10.85 -10.60 -5.72
CA SER A 86 10.31 -11.22 -4.51
C SER A 86 11.33 -11.18 -3.37
N HIS A 87 10.85 -10.89 -2.15
CA HIS A 87 11.60 -11.01 -0.91
C HIS A 87 10.94 -12.05 0.01
N GLU A 88 10.47 -11.68 1.21
CA GLU A 88 9.82 -12.63 2.14
C GLU A 88 8.59 -13.29 1.49
N HIS A 89 7.93 -12.59 0.58
CA HIS A 89 6.77 -13.07 -0.13
C HIS A 89 6.94 -12.98 -1.63
N ALA A 90 6.29 -13.91 -2.34
CA ALA A 90 6.18 -13.83 -3.79
C ALA A 90 5.52 -12.49 -4.15
N THR A 91 6.23 -11.71 -4.97
CA THR A 91 5.85 -10.36 -5.37
C THR A 91 6.25 -10.13 -6.82
N SER A 92 5.35 -9.55 -7.60
CA SER A 92 5.58 -9.12 -8.98
C SER A 92 4.89 -7.78 -9.27
N GLY A 93 5.21 -7.20 -10.42
CA GLY A 93 4.73 -5.90 -10.89
C GLY A 93 5.88 -4.96 -11.19
N THR A 94 5.56 -3.73 -11.58
CA THR A 94 6.53 -2.70 -11.94
C THR A 94 6.29 -1.45 -11.12
N VAL A 95 7.37 -0.73 -10.83
CA VAL A 95 7.37 0.55 -10.15
C VAL A 95 7.79 1.63 -11.12
N LYS A 96 7.07 2.75 -11.13
CA LYS A 96 7.44 3.95 -11.89
C LYS A 96 7.45 5.16 -10.98
N LEU A 97 8.55 5.91 -11.03
CA LEU A 97 8.61 7.26 -10.52
C LEU A 97 8.26 8.21 -11.66
N LEU A 98 7.16 8.95 -11.49
CA LEU A 98 6.61 9.83 -12.51
C LEU A 98 6.69 11.28 -12.03
N ARG A 99 7.05 12.19 -12.94
CA ARG A 99 6.90 13.63 -12.78
C ARG A 99 5.61 14.08 -13.47
N LEU A 100 4.74 14.76 -12.73
CA LEU A 100 3.48 15.30 -13.23
C LEU A 100 3.69 16.66 -13.90
N ALA A 101 2.66 17.11 -14.64
CA ALA A 101 2.67 18.43 -15.31
C ALA A 101 2.92 19.61 -14.35
N ASP A 102 2.51 19.51 -13.08
CA ASP A 102 2.72 20.54 -12.05
C ASP A 102 4.13 20.49 -11.41
N GLY A 103 4.99 19.58 -11.86
CA GLY A 103 6.34 19.36 -11.34
C GLY A 103 6.41 18.49 -10.10
N SER A 104 5.27 18.09 -9.51
CA SER A 104 5.24 17.14 -8.41
C SER A 104 5.60 15.72 -8.90
N HIS A 105 5.98 14.86 -7.95
CA HIS A 105 6.34 13.48 -8.24
C HIS A 105 5.39 12.50 -7.57
N ILE A 106 5.19 11.37 -8.23
CA ILE A 106 4.46 10.23 -7.69
C ILE A 106 5.24 8.94 -7.92
N VAL A 107 5.10 7.99 -6.99
CA VAL A 107 5.41 6.59 -7.23
C VAL A 107 4.13 5.88 -7.65
N ARG A 108 4.19 5.18 -8.76
CA ARG A 108 3.12 4.32 -9.25
C ARG A 108 3.57 2.87 -9.18
N LEU A 109 2.76 2.04 -8.52
CA LEU A 109 2.84 0.60 -8.64
C LEU A 109 1.91 0.16 -9.76
N GLU A 110 2.39 -0.68 -10.66
CA GLU A 110 1.65 -1.22 -11.79
C GLU A 110 1.61 -2.74 -11.72
N ASP A 111 0.41 -3.28 -11.93
CA ASP A 111 0.14 -4.72 -11.93
C ASP A 111 0.78 -5.47 -10.75
N LEU A 112 0.73 -4.84 -9.58
CA LEU A 112 1.22 -5.44 -8.34
C LEU A 112 0.48 -6.75 -8.09
N ASP A 113 1.20 -7.78 -7.72
CA ASP A 113 0.66 -8.99 -7.13
C ASP A 113 1.58 -9.43 -5.99
N THR A 114 1.09 -9.37 -4.76
CA THR A 114 1.79 -9.83 -3.56
C THR A 114 0.80 -10.36 -2.52
N SER A 115 1.30 -11.04 -1.50
CA SER A 115 0.48 -11.46 -0.37
C SER A 115 0.05 -10.25 0.48
N ASN A 116 -1.08 -10.39 1.18
CA ASN A 116 -1.52 -9.35 2.10
C ASN A 116 -0.79 -9.46 3.45
N GLY A 117 -0.58 -8.31 4.09
CA GLY A 117 0.16 -8.21 5.34
C GLY A 117 -0.55 -7.36 6.40
N PRO A 118 -0.15 -7.48 7.67
CA PRO A 118 -0.75 -6.74 8.77
C PRO A 118 -0.54 -5.23 8.63
N ASP A 119 0.64 -4.80 8.16
CA ASP A 119 1.01 -3.40 8.03
C ASP A 119 1.94 -3.13 6.83
N LEU A 120 1.46 -3.42 5.63
CA LEU A 120 2.22 -3.13 4.40
C LEU A 120 2.21 -1.64 4.09
N ARG A 121 3.38 -1.14 3.67
CA ARG A 121 3.65 0.25 3.30
C ARG A 121 4.49 0.29 2.04
N VAL A 122 4.45 1.43 1.36
CA VAL A 122 5.36 1.72 0.24
C VAL A 122 6.44 2.66 0.74
N TRP A 123 7.68 2.18 0.74
CA TRP A 123 8.84 2.93 1.19
C TRP A 123 9.72 3.28 0.00
N LEU A 124 10.15 4.53 -0.08
CA LEU A 124 11.20 5.01 -0.97
C LEU A 124 12.50 5.08 -0.18
N THR A 125 13.58 4.46 -0.68
CA THR A 125 14.79 4.17 0.13
C THR A 125 16.08 4.38 -0.66
N ASP A 126 17.19 4.65 0.05
CA ASP A 126 18.55 4.70 -0.51
C ASP A 126 19.27 3.33 -0.52
N ALA A 127 18.67 2.31 0.10
CA ALA A 127 19.26 0.98 0.22
C ALA A 127 19.23 0.22 -1.12
N PRO A 128 20.31 -0.53 -1.45
CA PRO A 128 20.35 -1.32 -2.67
C PRO A 128 19.41 -2.53 -2.57
N VAL A 129 18.77 -2.89 -3.69
CA VAL A 129 17.98 -4.11 -3.80
C VAL A 129 18.92 -5.31 -3.91
N LYS A 130 18.70 -6.32 -3.07
CA LYS A 130 19.52 -7.55 -3.02
C LYS A 130 18.60 -8.76 -3.10
N GLU A 131 18.89 -9.69 -4.01
CA GLU A 131 18.11 -10.91 -4.10
C GLU A 131 18.25 -11.79 -2.84
N GLY A 132 17.20 -12.55 -2.56
CA GLY A 132 17.15 -13.50 -1.46
C GLY A 132 17.12 -12.84 -0.07
N ARG A 133 17.32 -13.66 0.96
CA ARG A 133 17.17 -13.26 2.38
C ARG A 133 18.06 -12.09 2.81
N ALA A 134 19.16 -11.86 2.11
CA ALA A 134 20.07 -10.77 2.42
C ALA A 134 19.48 -9.37 2.14
N GLY A 135 18.43 -9.28 1.31
CA GLY A 135 17.73 -8.02 1.02
C GLY A 135 16.49 -7.76 1.89
N TRP A 136 16.08 -8.71 2.73
CA TRP A 136 14.78 -8.63 3.41
C TRP A 136 14.70 -7.52 4.47
N PHE A 137 15.84 -7.19 5.09
CA PHE A 137 15.93 -6.38 6.31
C PHE A 137 16.81 -5.13 6.14
N VAL A 138 17.04 -4.67 4.91
CA VAL A 138 18.07 -3.62 4.65
C VAL A 138 17.48 -2.23 4.45
N PHE A 139 16.15 -2.11 4.35
CA PHE A 139 15.48 -0.89 3.89
C PHE A 139 15.22 0.12 5.02
N ASP A 140 15.46 -0.25 6.27
CA ASP A 140 15.43 0.57 7.47
C ASP A 140 16.85 0.95 7.99
N ASP A 141 17.92 0.44 7.36
CA ASP A 141 19.32 0.73 7.71
C ASP A 141 19.78 2.15 7.32
N GLY A 142 19.06 2.78 6.37
CA GLY A 142 19.44 4.03 5.72
C GLY A 142 18.31 5.05 5.64
N ARG A 143 18.41 5.99 4.70
CA ARG A 143 17.35 6.98 4.47
C ARG A 143 16.17 6.29 3.81
N HIS A 144 15.00 6.43 4.42
CA HIS A 144 13.75 5.96 3.86
C HIS A 144 12.63 6.95 4.15
N GLU A 145 11.65 7.01 3.24
CA GLU A 145 10.42 7.77 3.38
C GLU A 145 9.23 6.83 3.14
N SER A 146 8.30 6.78 4.10
CA SER A 146 7.06 6.02 3.94
C SER A 146 6.03 6.86 3.19
N LEU A 147 5.71 6.46 1.96
CA LEU A 147 4.70 7.12 1.13
C LEU A 147 3.25 6.79 1.54
N GLY A 148 3.09 5.91 2.53
CA GLY A 148 1.81 5.51 3.12
C GLY A 148 1.61 4.00 3.19
N ARG A 149 0.45 3.61 3.72
CA ARG A 149 -0.03 2.21 3.72
C ARG A 149 -0.26 1.72 2.29
N LEU A 150 0.07 0.46 2.04
CA LEU A 150 -0.26 -0.20 0.79
C LEU A 150 -1.78 -0.25 0.64
N LYS A 151 -2.30 0.37 -0.43
CA LYS A 151 -3.74 0.51 -0.66
C LYS A 151 -4.43 -0.81 -1.02
N GLY A 152 -3.69 -1.72 -1.63
CA GLY A 152 -4.14 -3.06 -1.98
C GLY A 152 -2.96 -3.93 -2.38
N ASN A 153 -3.00 -5.21 -2.05
CA ASN A 153 -1.95 -6.16 -2.39
C ASN A 153 -1.97 -6.58 -3.87
N LYS A 154 -2.98 -6.12 -4.63
CA LYS A 154 -3.09 -6.35 -6.07
C LYS A 154 -3.43 -5.09 -6.86
N GLY A 155 -2.98 -5.05 -8.12
CA GLY A 155 -3.37 -4.06 -9.13
C GLY A 155 -2.45 -2.83 -9.19
N SER A 156 -3.00 -1.69 -9.61
CA SER A 156 -2.23 -0.48 -9.91
C SER A 156 -2.70 0.70 -9.08
N HIS A 157 -1.77 1.43 -8.47
CA HIS A 157 -2.11 2.56 -7.61
C HIS A 157 -0.94 3.53 -7.41
N ASN A 158 -1.25 4.77 -7.02
CA ASN A 158 -0.33 5.90 -7.01
C ASN A 158 -0.11 6.45 -5.59
N TYR A 159 1.11 6.90 -5.30
CA TYR A 159 1.53 7.53 -4.06
C TYR A 159 2.22 8.86 -4.37
N ARG A 160 1.76 9.95 -3.75
CA ARG A 160 2.42 11.25 -3.90
C ARG A 160 3.68 11.31 -3.07
N LEU A 161 4.73 11.89 -3.63
CA LEU A 161 5.91 12.23 -2.84
C LEU A 161 5.62 13.48 -1.99
N PRO A 162 6.08 13.53 -0.74
CA PRO A 162 6.05 14.73 0.08
C PRO A 162 6.72 15.92 -0.62
N ALA A 163 6.19 17.13 -0.40
CA ALA A 163 6.79 18.34 -0.94
C ALA A 163 8.20 18.55 -0.35
N GLY A 164 9.17 18.86 -1.21
CA GLY A 164 10.57 19.08 -0.81
C GLY A 164 11.42 17.81 -0.71
N LEU A 165 10.83 16.62 -0.90
CA LEU A 165 11.59 15.38 -1.05
C LEU A 165 12.21 15.34 -2.45
N ASP A 166 13.54 15.28 -2.54
CA ASP A 166 14.23 15.07 -3.82
C ASP A 166 14.20 13.57 -4.17
N PRO A 167 13.51 13.14 -5.25
CA PRO A 167 13.49 11.75 -5.65
C PRO A 167 14.88 11.22 -6.02
N ALA A 168 15.82 12.11 -6.34
CA ALA A 168 17.18 11.72 -6.71
C ALA A 168 18.01 11.16 -5.55
N ASP A 169 17.58 11.39 -4.31
CA ASP A 169 18.23 10.88 -3.08
C ASP A 169 17.96 9.40 -2.83
N PHE A 170 17.04 8.80 -3.59
CA PHE A 170 16.57 7.45 -3.38
C PHE A 170 16.79 6.60 -4.63
N THR A 171 17.05 5.31 -4.41
CA THR A 171 17.48 4.36 -5.44
C THR A 171 16.57 3.13 -5.53
N SER A 172 15.68 2.93 -4.57
CA SER A 172 14.80 1.77 -4.52
C SER A 172 13.43 2.05 -3.91
N ILE A 173 12.49 1.17 -4.22
CA ILE A 173 11.20 1.06 -3.53
C ILE A 173 11.13 -0.30 -2.84
N SER A 174 10.56 -0.32 -1.64
CA SER A 174 10.25 -1.53 -0.88
C SER A 174 8.77 -1.57 -0.52
N ILE A 175 8.14 -2.73 -0.74
CA ILE A 175 6.85 -3.06 -0.12
C ILE A 175 7.17 -3.58 1.28
N TRP A 176 7.19 -2.66 2.25
CA TRP A 176 7.68 -2.92 3.61
C TRP A 176 6.56 -3.29 4.56
N CYS A 177 6.75 -4.32 5.37
CA CYS A 177 5.86 -4.66 6.47
C CYS A 177 6.38 -4.05 7.77
N ASP A 178 5.83 -2.89 8.14
CA ASP A 178 6.23 -2.08 9.30
C ASP A 178 6.12 -2.82 10.64
N ARG A 179 5.25 -3.84 10.71
CA ARG A 179 5.07 -4.63 11.94
C ARG A 179 6.18 -5.66 12.16
N PHE A 180 6.77 -6.15 11.08
CA PHE A 180 7.70 -7.28 11.11
C PHE A 180 9.10 -6.91 10.62
N ASP A 181 9.31 -5.63 10.31
CA ASP A 181 10.55 -5.08 9.80
C ASP A 181 11.11 -5.89 8.64
N VAL A 182 10.25 -6.21 7.67
CA VAL A 182 10.61 -7.08 6.55
C VAL A 182 10.03 -6.59 5.22
N SER A 183 10.83 -6.71 4.17
CA SER A 183 10.40 -6.44 2.80
C SER A 183 9.67 -7.64 2.19
N PHE A 184 8.50 -7.39 1.60
CA PHE A 184 7.76 -8.39 0.82
C PHE A 184 8.27 -8.47 -0.62
N GLY A 185 8.65 -7.33 -1.18
CA GLY A 185 9.28 -7.22 -2.49
C GLY A 185 9.90 -5.83 -2.65
N ALA A 186 10.84 -5.70 -3.58
CA ALA A 186 11.54 -4.45 -3.81
C ALA A 186 11.88 -4.26 -5.29
N ALA A 187 12.04 -3.01 -5.70
CA ALA A 187 12.42 -2.64 -7.06
C ALA A 187 13.54 -1.61 -7.01
N GLU A 188 14.60 -1.84 -7.78
CA GLU A 188 15.64 -0.84 -8.02
C GLU A 188 15.12 0.18 -9.04
N LEU A 189 15.26 1.47 -8.76
CA LEU A 189 14.81 2.55 -9.64
C LEU A 189 15.93 2.95 -10.59
N VAL A 190 15.82 2.51 -11.84
CA VAL A 190 16.72 2.89 -12.93
C VAL A 190 16.21 4.17 -13.59
N ARG A 191 17.06 5.20 -13.68
CA ARG A 191 16.69 6.48 -14.30
C ARG A 191 16.60 6.36 -15.82
N VAL A 192 15.68 7.12 -16.39
CA VAL A 192 15.44 7.23 -17.83
C VAL A 192 16.12 8.47 -18.40
#